data_AF-A0A0H4VLX8-F1
#
_entry.id   AF-A0A0H4VLX8-F1
#
_cell.length_a   1.000
_cell.length_b   1.000
_cell.length_c   1.000
_cell.angle_alpha   90.00
_cell.angle_beta   90.00
_cell.angle_gamma   90.00
#
_symmetry.space_group_name_H-M   'P 1'
#
loop_
_entity.id
_entity.type
_entity.pdbx_description
1 polymer ?
#
loop_
_entity_poly.entity_id
_entity_poly.type
_entity_poly.pdbx_seq_one_letter_code
_entity_poly.pdbx_strand_id
1 'polypeptide(L)'
;MKLFNFNISSQRSSTCSCDKYHPLGLSRDEISKRIKESNGIKKGLELKSETSQGQQLYQCPYCQQIWQSNRAWNWGNKEYLIKVPAIEIEDWKVEPYMQPDQMLIYSALMSEYFEKNILADSEKLCSKESCIKPALTTSVLCKDHFIQNLQEFNLLPKRPSGRPFEPYHFENSGLKM
;
A
#
# COMPACT_ATOMS: atom_id res chain seq x y z
N MET A 1 43.81 -8.09 31.15
CA MET A 1 42.74 -7.18 30.68
C MET A 1 43.20 -6.51 29.40
N LYS A 2 42.67 -6.92 28.24
CA LYS A 2 42.96 -6.30 26.95
C LYS A 2 41.96 -5.17 26.70
N LEU A 3 42.44 -3.94 26.66
CA LEU A 3 41.68 -2.77 26.22
C LEU A 3 41.47 -2.89 24.71
N PHE A 4 40.22 -3.02 24.27
CA PHE A 4 39.87 -2.90 22.86
C PHE A 4 39.51 -1.45 22.58
N ASN A 5 40.42 -0.76 21.88
CA ASN A 5 40.17 0.52 21.24
C ASN A 5 39.13 0.32 20.13
N PHE A 6 37.91 0.81 20.34
CA PHE A 6 36.98 1.03 19.25
C PHE A 6 37.43 2.27 18.47
N ASN A 7 38.15 2.04 17.38
CA ASN A 7 38.28 3.01 16.31
C ASN A 7 36.87 3.25 15.75
N ILE A 8 36.22 4.34 16.17
CA ILE A 8 35.07 4.88 15.47
C ILE A 8 35.62 5.47 14.18
N SER A 9 35.72 4.62 13.16
CA SER A 9 35.99 5.05 11.80
C SER A 9 34.82 5.93 11.35
N SER A 10 35.05 7.24 11.46
CA SER A 10 34.34 8.30 10.74
C SER A 10 34.32 7.95 9.25
N GLN A 11 33.25 7.29 8.79
CA GLN A 11 33.07 6.94 7.39
C GLN A 11 32.19 7.99 6.71
N ARG A 12 32.86 8.84 5.94
CA ARG A 12 32.43 9.54 4.71
C ARG A 12 30.92 9.81 4.59
N SER A 13 30.59 11.08 4.76
CA SER A 13 29.35 11.71 4.28
C SER A 13 29.16 11.45 2.78
N SER A 14 28.58 10.30 2.44
CA SER A 14 27.90 10.09 1.17
C SER A 14 26.46 10.53 1.42
N THR A 15 26.14 11.75 1.02
CA THR A 15 24.80 12.32 1.22
C THR A 15 23.80 11.52 0.39
N CYS A 16 22.95 10.73 1.04
CA CYS A 16 21.82 10.12 0.35
C CYS A 16 20.73 11.16 0.10
N SER A 17 19.94 10.98 -0.95
CA SER A 17 18.81 11.86 -1.28
C SER A 17 17.47 11.32 -0.77
N CYS A 18 17.47 10.30 0.10
CA CYS A 18 16.23 9.65 0.52
C CYS A 18 15.27 10.65 1.19
N ASP A 19 15.77 11.57 2.01
CA ASP A 19 14.94 12.54 2.74
C ASP A 19 14.25 13.56 1.84
N LYS A 20 14.71 13.72 0.59
CA LYS A 20 14.05 14.61 -0.39
C LYS A 20 12.68 14.09 -0.84
N TYR A 21 12.41 12.80 -0.61
CA TYR A 21 11.20 12.14 -1.05
C TYR A 21 10.30 11.86 0.14
N HIS A 22 9.16 12.55 0.22
CA HIS A 22 8.15 12.29 1.23
C HIS A 22 7.40 10.97 0.97
N PRO A 23 6.65 10.45 1.95
CA PRO A 23 5.63 9.45 1.70
C PRO A 23 4.77 9.85 0.50
N LEU A 24 4.43 8.89 -0.35
CA LEU A 24 3.69 9.17 -1.59
C LEU A 24 2.22 9.43 -1.23
N GLY A 25 1.68 10.60 -1.58
CA GLY A 25 0.25 10.82 -1.39
C GLY A 25 -0.60 10.04 -2.42
N LEU A 26 -1.89 9.86 -2.09
CA LEU A 26 -2.85 9.13 -2.91
C LEU A 26 -3.56 10.07 -3.88
N SER A 27 -2.79 10.64 -4.81
CA SER A 27 -3.31 11.46 -5.90
C SER A 27 -2.70 11.06 -7.23
N ARG A 28 -3.43 11.30 -8.33
CA ARG A 28 -2.94 11.00 -9.69
C ARG A 28 -1.65 11.77 -9.99
N ASP A 29 -1.56 13.01 -9.52
CA ASP A 29 -0.41 13.89 -9.76
C ASP A 29 0.82 13.43 -9.00
N GLU A 30 0.68 13.03 -7.74
CA GLU A 30 1.80 12.53 -6.95
C GLU A 30 2.33 11.20 -7.46
N ILE A 31 1.44 10.27 -7.83
CA ILE A 31 1.85 9.00 -8.46
C ILE A 31 2.59 9.29 -9.78
N SER A 32 2.05 10.18 -10.61
CA SER A 32 2.68 10.58 -11.89
C SER A 32 4.05 11.23 -11.68
N LYS A 33 4.18 12.07 -10.65
CA LYS A 33 5.45 12.67 -10.25
C LYS A 33 6.44 11.60 -9.80
N ARG A 34 6.01 10.68 -8.92
CA ARG A 34 6.88 9.61 -8.41
C ARG A 34 7.34 8.65 -9.51
N ILE A 35 6.51 8.33 -10.48
CA ILE A 35 6.90 7.54 -11.66
C ILE A 35 8.09 8.20 -12.38
N LYS A 36 8.05 9.53 -12.59
CA LYS A 36 9.15 10.28 -13.23
C LYS A 36 10.42 10.28 -12.39
N GLU A 37 10.28 10.39 -11.06
CA GLU A 37 11.39 10.42 -10.11
C GLU A 37 12.05 9.05 -9.89
N SER A 38 11.31 7.95 -10.09
CA SER A 38 11.72 6.61 -9.66
C SER A 38 13.00 6.11 -10.33
N ASN A 39 13.24 6.47 -11.59
CA ASN A 39 14.51 6.15 -12.27
C ASN A 39 15.71 6.84 -11.60
N GLY A 40 15.52 8.06 -11.07
CA GLY A 40 16.56 8.77 -10.34
C GLY A 40 16.79 8.17 -8.95
N ILE A 41 15.70 7.84 -8.26
CA ILE A 41 15.75 7.18 -6.94
C ILE A 41 16.50 5.85 -7.03
N LYS A 42 16.12 5.00 -8.00
CA LYS A 42 16.62 3.62 -8.18
C LYS A 42 18.14 3.53 -8.35
N LYS A 43 18.77 4.53 -9.01
CA LYS A 43 20.23 4.54 -9.27
C LYS A 43 21.08 4.52 -8.00
N GLY A 44 20.55 5.00 -6.88
CA GLY A 44 21.27 5.08 -5.60
C GLY A 44 20.93 3.98 -4.60
N LEU A 45 20.20 2.94 -5.03
CA LEU A 45 19.72 1.88 -4.15
C LEU A 45 20.29 0.52 -4.53
N GLU A 46 20.45 -0.34 -3.53
CA GLU A 46 20.82 -1.74 -3.71
C GLU A 46 19.58 -2.62 -3.74
N LEU A 47 19.47 -3.48 -4.75
CA LEU A 47 18.42 -4.51 -4.78
C LEU A 47 18.69 -5.55 -3.69
N LYS A 48 17.70 -5.81 -2.84
CA LYS A 48 17.76 -6.82 -1.77
C LYS A 48 16.91 -8.05 -2.07
N SER A 49 15.79 -7.87 -2.76
CA SER A 49 14.92 -8.99 -3.11
C SER A 49 13.95 -8.68 -4.24
N GLU A 50 13.29 -9.72 -4.76
CA GLU A 50 12.25 -9.64 -5.78
C GLU A 50 11.19 -10.72 -5.54
N THR A 51 9.91 -10.39 -5.75
CA THR A 51 8.80 -11.34 -5.69
C THR A 51 8.55 -12.01 -7.03
N SER A 52 7.82 -13.12 -7.05
CA SER A 52 7.38 -13.79 -8.29
C SER A 52 6.47 -12.91 -9.16
N GLN A 53 5.89 -11.85 -8.59
CA GLN A 53 5.05 -10.88 -9.28
C GLN A 53 5.85 -9.70 -9.84
N GLY A 54 7.19 -9.70 -9.68
CA GLY A 54 8.09 -8.67 -10.21
C GLY A 54 8.13 -7.38 -9.40
N GLN A 55 7.64 -7.38 -8.15
CA GLN A 55 7.91 -6.31 -7.19
C GLN A 55 9.33 -6.48 -6.67
N GLN A 56 10.05 -5.39 -6.46
CA GLN A 56 11.44 -5.41 -6.04
C GLN A 56 11.62 -4.62 -4.74
N LEU A 57 12.43 -5.15 -3.84
CA LEU A 57 12.79 -4.51 -2.57
C LEU A 57 14.21 -3.99 -2.68
N TYR A 58 14.38 -2.71 -2.38
CA TYR A 58 15.64 -2.02 -2.39
C TYR A 58 15.97 -1.44 -1.03
N GLN A 59 17.26 -1.22 -0.78
CA GLN A 59 17.75 -0.52 0.40
C GLN A 59 18.77 0.53 0.02
N CYS A 60 18.68 1.70 0.64
CA CYS A 60 19.72 2.71 0.52
C CYS A 60 20.95 2.30 1.35
N PRO A 61 22.16 2.21 0.76
CA PRO A 61 23.36 1.79 1.49
C PRO A 61 23.81 2.78 2.57
N TYR A 62 23.29 4.01 2.54
CA TYR A 62 23.74 5.09 3.43
C TYR A 62 22.82 5.31 4.63
N CYS A 63 21.51 5.46 4.42
CA CYS A 63 20.53 5.69 5.50
C CYS A 63 19.71 4.45 5.86
N GLN A 64 19.95 3.31 5.20
CA GLN A 64 19.22 2.06 5.39
C GLN A 64 17.72 2.11 5.06
N GLN A 65 17.21 3.23 4.52
CA GLN A 65 15.81 3.35 4.08
C GLN A 65 15.46 2.25 3.06
N ILE A 66 14.35 1.57 3.31
CA ILE A 66 13.80 0.54 2.44
C ILE A 66 12.84 1.16 1.43
N TRP A 67 12.90 0.66 0.20
CA TRP A 67 12.06 1.07 -0.92
C TRP A 67 11.47 -0.15 -1.62
N GLN A 68 10.19 -0.09 -1.95
CA GLN A 68 9.51 -1.10 -2.75
C GLN A 68 9.19 -0.55 -4.14
N SER A 69 9.43 -1.33 -5.20
CA SER A 69 8.90 -1.04 -6.53
C SER A 69 7.52 -1.62 -6.72
N ASN A 70 6.69 -0.84 -7.40
CA ASN A 70 5.35 -1.21 -7.84
C ASN A 70 5.20 -0.82 -9.31
N ARG A 71 4.17 -1.36 -9.97
CA ARG A 71 3.85 -1.04 -11.36
C ARG A 71 2.44 -0.50 -11.45
N ALA A 72 2.33 0.76 -11.82
CA ALA A 72 1.06 1.45 -11.93
C ALA A 72 0.34 1.05 -13.22
N TRP A 73 -0.57 0.07 -13.14
CA TRP A 73 -1.26 -0.48 -14.31
C TRP A 73 -2.06 0.59 -15.08
N ASN A 74 -2.76 1.47 -14.35
CA ASN A 74 -3.49 2.63 -14.90
C ASN A 74 -2.60 3.74 -15.47
N TRP A 75 -1.28 3.60 -15.38
CA TRP A 75 -0.29 4.52 -15.94
C TRP A 75 0.55 3.88 -17.05
N GLY A 76 0.01 2.84 -17.71
CA GLY A 76 0.73 2.12 -18.76
C GLY A 76 1.83 1.21 -18.17
N ASN A 77 1.54 0.60 -17.02
CA ASN A 77 2.43 -0.36 -16.35
C ASN A 77 3.82 0.21 -15.98
N LYS A 78 3.86 1.52 -15.67
CA LYS A 78 5.11 2.22 -15.33
C LYS A 78 5.54 1.90 -13.90
N GLU A 79 6.83 1.65 -13.74
CA GLU A 79 7.46 1.40 -12.44
C GLU A 79 7.47 2.69 -11.60
N TYR A 80 7.21 2.55 -10.31
CA TYR A 80 7.43 3.61 -9.33
C TYR A 80 7.92 3.05 -7.99
N LEU A 81 8.67 3.86 -7.24
CA LEU A 81 9.24 3.49 -5.95
C LEU A 81 8.53 4.19 -4.80
N ILE A 82 8.26 3.43 -3.74
CA ILE A 82 7.68 3.93 -2.48
C ILE A 82 8.63 3.65 -1.33
N LYS A 83 8.70 4.58 -0.38
CA LYS A 83 9.34 4.32 0.92
C LYS A 83 8.43 3.39 1.70
N VAL A 84 9.02 2.39 2.33
CA VAL A 84 8.29 1.47 3.20
C VAL A 84 9.01 1.35 4.55
N PRO A 85 8.30 0.96 5.62
CA PRO A 85 8.94 0.64 6.89
C PRO A 85 9.99 -0.47 6.75
N ALA A 86 10.88 -0.57 7.74
CA ALA A 86 11.80 -1.69 7.83
C ALA A 86 11.02 -3.01 7.96
N ILE A 87 11.46 -4.03 7.24
CA ILE A 87 10.82 -5.35 7.17
C ILE A 87 11.88 -6.41 6.88
N GLU A 88 11.68 -7.61 7.41
CA GLU A 88 12.49 -8.78 7.03
C GLU A 88 12.18 -9.20 5.59
N ILE A 89 13.22 -9.58 4.84
CA ILE A 89 13.09 -9.90 3.41
C ILE A 89 12.09 -11.06 3.19
N GLU A 90 12.13 -12.08 4.05
CA GLU A 90 11.24 -13.24 3.91
C GLU A 90 9.78 -12.89 4.20
N ASP A 91 9.52 -12.04 5.21
CA ASP A 91 8.16 -11.55 5.49
C ASP A 91 7.63 -10.69 4.34
N TRP A 92 8.48 -9.85 3.76
CA TRP A 92 8.12 -9.02 2.61
C TRP A 92 7.80 -9.85 1.37
N LYS A 93 8.51 -10.97 1.11
CA LYS A 93 8.20 -11.85 -0.02
C LYS A 93 6.83 -12.51 0.11
N VAL A 94 6.44 -12.85 1.34
CA VAL A 94 5.12 -13.45 1.63
C VAL A 94 4.02 -12.41 1.44
N GLU A 95 4.21 -11.21 2.00
CA GLU A 95 3.23 -10.14 1.94
C GLU A 95 3.90 -8.76 1.75
N PRO A 96 4.10 -8.34 0.49
CA PRO A 96 4.61 -7.01 0.17
C PRO A 96 3.68 -5.91 0.66
N TYR A 97 4.19 -4.69 0.78
CA TYR A 97 3.34 -3.55 1.12
C TYR A 97 2.34 -3.25 0.00
N MET A 98 1.15 -2.76 0.38
CA MET A 98 0.11 -2.40 -0.59
C MET A 98 0.59 -1.35 -1.59
N GLN A 99 0.03 -1.38 -2.80
CA GLN A 99 0.41 -0.47 -3.88
C GLN A 99 -0.46 0.80 -3.84
N PRO A 100 0.11 2.01 -3.65
CA PRO A 100 -0.66 3.25 -3.59
C PRO A 100 -1.55 3.53 -4.81
N ASP A 101 -1.15 3.12 -6.00
CA ASP A 101 -2.01 3.28 -7.19
C ASP A 101 -3.27 2.40 -7.13
N GLN A 102 -3.16 1.17 -6.65
CA GLN A 102 -4.32 0.30 -6.45
C GLN A 102 -5.24 0.86 -5.35
N MET A 103 -4.64 1.41 -4.30
CA MET A 103 -5.35 2.06 -3.19
C MET A 103 -6.15 3.28 -3.66
N LEU A 104 -5.52 4.15 -4.46
CA LEU A 104 -6.19 5.30 -5.07
C LEU A 104 -7.40 4.86 -5.91
N ILE A 105 -7.21 3.89 -6.79
CA ILE A 105 -8.26 3.44 -7.72
C ILE A 105 -9.40 2.76 -6.96
N TYR A 106 -9.08 1.90 -5.99
CA TYR A 106 -10.07 1.31 -5.10
C TYR A 106 -10.87 2.38 -4.38
N SER A 107 -10.21 3.37 -3.78
CA SER A 107 -10.89 4.44 -3.03
C SER A 107 -11.83 5.25 -3.92
N ALA A 108 -11.40 5.65 -5.12
CA ALA A 108 -12.21 6.43 -6.05
C ALA A 108 -13.48 5.67 -6.49
N LEU A 109 -13.34 4.39 -6.84
CA LEU A 109 -14.46 3.55 -7.27
C LEU A 109 -15.44 3.26 -6.12
N MET A 110 -14.92 3.00 -4.92
CA MET A 110 -15.76 2.78 -3.74
C MET A 110 -16.50 4.06 -3.31
N SER A 111 -15.83 5.22 -3.36
CA SER A 111 -16.46 6.52 -3.11
C SER A 111 -17.60 6.79 -4.09
N GLU A 112 -17.35 6.64 -5.39
CA GLU A 112 -18.38 6.80 -6.42
C GLU A 112 -19.59 5.88 -6.18
N TYR A 113 -19.33 4.64 -5.77
CA TYR A 113 -20.39 3.69 -5.45
C TYR A 113 -21.24 4.16 -4.27
N PHE A 114 -20.62 4.57 -3.15
CA PHE A 114 -21.36 5.00 -1.96
C PHE A 114 -22.04 6.37 -2.12
N GLU A 115 -21.54 7.24 -2.99
CA GLU A 115 -22.25 8.49 -3.36
C GLU A 115 -23.56 8.20 -4.08
N LYS A 116 -23.59 7.14 -4.92
CA LYS A 116 -24.77 6.74 -5.68
C LYS A 116 -25.71 5.81 -4.92
N ASN A 117 -25.21 5.11 -3.90
CA ASN A 117 -25.95 4.06 -3.21
C ASN A 117 -25.96 4.31 -1.69
N ILE A 118 -27.13 4.65 -1.16
CA ILE A 118 -27.34 4.77 0.28
C ILE A 118 -27.50 3.37 0.87
N LEU A 119 -26.54 2.95 1.68
CA LEU A 119 -26.60 1.70 2.44
C LEU A 119 -27.05 2.02 3.86
N ALA A 120 -28.34 1.79 4.14
CA ALA A 120 -28.92 1.97 5.47
C ALA A 120 -29.04 0.62 6.18
N ASP A 121 -28.73 0.61 7.48
CA ASP A 121 -28.94 -0.57 8.33
C ASP A 121 -30.44 -0.80 8.57
N SER A 122 -30.81 -2.08 8.66
CA SER A 122 -32.14 -2.55 9.03
C SER A 122 -32.13 -3.06 10.47
N GLU A 123 -33.31 -3.35 11.01
CA GLU A 123 -33.45 -3.98 12.34
C GLU A 123 -33.10 -5.47 12.34
N LYS A 124 -32.96 -6.09 11.16
CA LYS A 124 -32.67 -7.52 11.02
C LYS A 124 -31.16 -7.76 11.07
N LEU A 125 -30.76 -8.94 11.54
CA LEU A 125 -29.36 -9.37 11.51
C LEU A 125 -28.98 -9.93 10.14
N CYS A 126 -27.68 -9.84 9.82
CA CYS A 126 -27.11 -10.42 8.62
C CYS A 126 -27.33 -11.93 8.54
N SER A 127 -27.69 -12.44 7.36
CA SER A 127 -27.90 -13.86 7.12
C SER A 127 -26.62 -14.70 7.03
N LYS A 128 -25.43 -14.08 7.10
CA LYS A 128 -24.16 -14.81 7.08
C LYS A 128 -23.93 -15.46 8.44
N GLU A 129 -23.49 -16.72 8.41
CA GLU A 129 -23.20 -17.50 9.61
C GLU A 129 -22.27 -16.74 10.57
N SER A 130 -22.60 -16.75 11.86
CA SER A 130 -21.86 -16.06 12.93
C SER A 130 -21.72 -14.53 12.77
N CYS A 131 -22.48 -13.89 11.87
CA CYS A 131 -22.48 -12.44 11.73
C CYS A 131 -23.58 -11.80 12.60
N ILE A 132 -23.16 -10.96 13.56
CA ILE A 132 -24.08 -10.22 14.44
C ILE A 132 -24.35 -8.78 13.97
N LYS A 133 -23.86 -8.40 12.79
CA LYS A 133 -24.04 -7.04 12.27
C LYS A 133 -25.45 -6.87 11.69
N PRO A 134 -26.05 -5.66 11.76
CA PRO A 134 -27.29 -5.35 11.07
C PRO A 134 -27.20 -5.63 9.57
N ALA A 135 -28.24 -6.23 9.01
CA ALA A 135 -28.43 -6.35 7.57
C ALA A 135 -28.83 -4.99 6.97
N LEU A 136 -28.66 -4.79 5.67
CA LEU A 136 -29.09 -3.57 4.99
C LEU A 136 -30.61 -3.56 4.78
N THR A 137 -31.24 -2.39 4.66
CA THR A 137 -32.68 -2.30 4.32
C THR A 137 -33.00 -2.95 2.97
N THR A 138 -32.04 -2.97 2.06
CA THR A 138 -32.15 -3.51 0.69
C THR A 138 -31.55 -4.89 0.52
N SER A 139 -30.98 -5.50 1.57
CA SER A 139 -30.30 -6.79 1.48
C SER A 139 -30.37 -7.59 2.78
N VAL A 140 -30.37 -8.93 2.69
CA VAL A 140 -30.24 -9.81 3.86
C VAL A 140 -28.82 -9.82 4.44
N LEU A 141 -27.87 -9.17 3.77
CA LEU A 141 -26.47 -9.08 4.19
C LEU A 141 -26.20 -7.74 4.87
N CYS A 142 -25.26 -7.73 5.83
CA CYS A 142 -24.69 -6.48 6.36
C CYS A 142 -23.82 -5.81 5.30
N LYS A 143 -23.46 -4.54 5.54
CA LYS A 143 -22.61 -3.75 4.64
C LYS A 143 -21.35 -4.51 4.16
N ASP A 144 -20.60 -5.12 5.09
CA ASP A 144 -19.34 -5.79 4.75
C ASP A 144 -19.57 -7.03 3.86
N HIS A 145 -20.52 -7.89 4.21
CA HIS A 145 -20.83 -9.09 3.42
C HIS A 145 -21.48 -8.74 2.08
N PHE A 146 -22.25 -7.66 2.03
CA PHE A 146 -22.82 -7.15 0.79
C PHE A 146 -21.72 -6.66 -0.16
N ILE A 147 -20.76 -5.87 0.33
CA ILE A 147 -19.61 -5.42 -0.47
C ILE A 147 -18.77 -6.62 -0.93
N GLN A 148 -18.50 -7.58 -0.04
CA GLN A 148 -17.77 -8.80 -0.41
C GLN A 148 -18.49 -9.56 -1.52
N ASN A 149 -19.82 -9.71 -1.42
CA ASN A 149 -20.60 -10.38 -2.46
C ASN A 149 -20.52 -9.65 -3.81
N LEU A 150 -20.61 -8.32 -3.81
CA LEU A 150 -20.42 -7.53 -5.04
C LEU A 150 -19.00 -7.68 -5.63
N GLN A 151 -17.98 -7.77 -4.78
CA GLN A 151 -16.60 -8.01 -5.22
C GLN A 151 -16.39 -9.42 -5.79
N GLU A 152 -17.06 -10.43 -5.24
CA GLU A 152 -17.05 -11.82 -5.76
C GLU A 152 -17.60 -11.89 -7.19
N PHE A 153 -18.64 -11.11 -7.48
CA PHE A 153 -19.23 -11.01 -8.82
C PHE A 153 -18.59 -9.94 -9.73
N ASN A 154 -17.45 -9.36 -9.32
CA ASN A 154 -16.73 -8.31 -10.04
C ASN A 154 -17.58 -7.05 -10.34
N LEU A 155 -18.59 -6.77 -9.50
CA LEU A 155 -19.41 -5.55 -9.56
C LEU A 155 -18.77 -4.39 -8.80
N LEU A 156 -17.83 -4.69 -7.88
CA LEU A 156 -17.00 -3.72 -7.17
C LEU A 156 -15.52 -4.13 -7.27
N PRO A 157 -14.59 -3.17 -7.19
CA PRO A 157 -13.16 -3.48 -7.18
C PRO A 157 -12.80 -4.30 -5.94
N LYS A 158 -11.93 -5.30 -6.12
CA LYS A 158 -11.35 -6.03 -4.99
C LYS A 158 -10.50 -5.10 -4.14
N ARG A 159 -10.47 -5.36 -2.83
CA ARG A 159 -9.57 -4.64 -1.91
C ARG A 159 -8.11 -4.84 -2.36
N PRO A 160 -7.29 -3.78 -2.39
CA PRO A 160 -5.86 -3.90 -2.67
C PRO A 160 -5.21 -4.93 -1.74
N SER A 161 -4.34 -5.77 -2.30
CA SER A 161 -3.62 -6.80 -1.56
C SER A 161 -2.31 -6.26 -1.01
N GLY A 162 -1.86 -6.84 0.10
CA GLY A 162 -0.57 -6.56 0.73
C GLY A 162 -0.71 -5.98 2.12
N ARG A 163 0.43 -5.68 2.73
CA ARG A 163 0.51 -5.16 4.09
C ARG A 163 0.14 -3.66 4.12
N PRO A 164 -0.82 -3.22 4.95
CA PRO A 164 -1.07 -1.79 5.17
C PRO A 164 0.10 -1.16 5.92
N PHE A 165 0.34 0.14 5.69
CA PHE A 165 1.43 0.88 6.33
C PHE A 165 1.16 2.38 6.26
N GLU A 166 1.74 3.14 7.18
CA GLU A 166 1.61 4.61 7.21
C GLU A 166 2.12 5.27 5.91
N PRO A 167 1.47 6.33 5.41
CA PRO A 167 0.27 6.99 5.95
C PRO A 167 -1.05 6.37 5.46
N TYR A 168 -1.04 5.12 4.98
CA TYR A 168 -2.17 4.54 4.28
C TYR A 168 -3.01 3.62 5.16
N HIS A 169 -4.22 4.07 5.50
CA HIS A 169 -5.18 3.31 6.31
C HIS A 169 -6.49 3.04 5.58
N PHE A 170 -7.09 1.88 5.86
CA PHE A 170 -8.44 1.55 5.42
C PHE A 170 -9.39 1.65 6.61
N GLU A 171 -10.39 2.53 6.53
CA GLU A 171 -11.58 2.41 7.35
C GLU A 171 -12.66 1.64 6.56
N ASN A 172 -13.57 0.95 7.26
CA ASN A 172 -14.60 0.06 6.68
C ASN A 172 -15.55 0.73 5.66
N SER A 173 -15.42 2.03 5.41
CA SER A 173 -16.20 2.81 4.44
C SER A 173 -15.36 3.52 3.37
N GLY A 174 -14.04 3.37 3.38
CA GLY A 174 -13.16 4.07 2.45
C GLY A 174 -11.78 4.35 3.05
N LEU A 175 -10.89 4.81 2.18
CA LEU A 175 -9.52 5.15 2.52
C LEU A 175 -9.51 6.57 3.13
N LYS A 176 -9.02 6.72 4.36
CA LYS A 176 -8.73 8.04 4.94
C LYS A 176 -7.21 8.18 5.06
N MET A 177 -6.72 9.35 4.68
CA MET A 177 -5.36 9.80 4.97
C MET A 177 -5.26 10.32 6.40
#